data_AF-W4D5M0-F1
#
_entry.id   AF-W4D5M0-F1
#
_cell.length_a   1.000
_cell.length_b   1.000
_cell.length_c   1.000
_cell.angle_alpha   90.00
_cell.angle_beta   90.00
_cell.angle_gamma   90.00
#
_symmetry.space_group_name_H-M   'P 1'
#
loop_
_entity.id
_entity.type
_entity.pdbx_description
1 polymer ?
#
loop_
_entity_poly.entity_id
_entity_poly.type
_entity_poly.pdbx_seq_one_letter_code
_entity_poly.pdbx_strand_id
1 'polypeptide(L)'
;MTARALDTCELCGRSPLVTTVHHLIPREKGGSLLPTALLCKACHRQIHALYTNSDLVVLGLTTLERLRSDPQIAAYLKWIMRQAPGSEPKLRKSKRVRSKR
;
A
#
# COMPACT_ATOMS: atom_id res chain seq x y z
N MET A 1 17.11 -23.47 2.19
CA MET A 1 16.21 -22.55 1.47
C MET A 1 15.59 -21.63 2.50
N THR A 2 15.94 -20.34 2.43
CA THR A 2 15.75 -19.32 3.45
C THR A 2 14.28 -19.15 3.83
N ALA A 3 13.98 -19.29 5.13
CA ALA A 3 12.69 -18.92 5.70
C ALA A 3 12.35 -17.49 5.27
N ARG A 4 11.18 -17.29 4.65
CA ARG A 4 10.68 -15.95 4.32
C ARG A 4 10.60 -15.17 5.64
N ALA A 5 11.33 -14.06 5.74
CA ALA A 5 11.20 -13.15 6.87
C ALA A 5 9.73 -12.74 6.99
N LEU A 6 9.14 -13.07 8.13
CA LEU A 6 7.80 -12.67 8.48
C LEU A 6 7.92 -11.32 9.17
N ASP A 7 7.59 -10.27 8.45
CA ASP A 7 7.71 -8.90 8.90
C ASP A 7 6.36 -8.32 9.32
N THR A 8 6.42 -7.13 9.90
CA THR A 8 5.25 -6.31 10.19
C THR A 8 5.01 -5.36 9.03
N CYS A 9 3.78 -5.30 8.51
CA CYS A 9 3.43 -4.34 7.46
C CYS A 9 3.43 -2.91 8.02
N GLU A 10 4.23 -2.02 7.44
CA GLU A 10 4.35 -0.64 7.92
C GLU A 10 3.09 0.21 7.69
N LEU A 11 2.15 -0.23 6.86
CA LEU A 11 0.89 0.49 6.68
C LEU A 11 -0.22 0.01 7.63
N CYS A 12 -0.44 -1.30 7.74
CA CYS A 12 -1.54 -1.87 8.53
C CYS A 12 -1.14 -2.44 9.89
N GLY A 13 0.15 -2.52 10.21
CA GLY A 13 0.66 -3.00 11.50
C GLY A 13 0.47 -4.50 11.76
N ARG A 14 -0.09 -5.26 10.82
CA ARG A 14 -0.27 -6.71 10.97
C ARG A 14 1.04 -7.48 10.78
N SER A 15 1.18 -8.55 11.53
CA SER A 15 2.25 -9.54 11.46
C SER A 15 1.70 -10.89 11.96
N PRO A 16 2.34 -12.03 11.64
CA PRO A 16 3.47 -12.19 10.71
C PRO A 16 3.04 -12.13 9.23
N LEU A 17 3.77 -11.39 8.38
CA LEU A 17 3.45 -11.23 6.95
C LEU A 17 4.68 -11.30 6.05
N VAL A 18 4.49 -11.81 4.84
CA VAL A 18 5.43 -11.55 3.74
C VAL A 18 5.19 -10.12 3.25
N THR A 19 6.20 -9.27 3.39
CA THR A 19 6.17 -7.88 2.93
C THR A 19 6.84 -7.73 1.56
N THR A 20 6.54 -6.62 0.90
CA THR A 20 7.09 -6.22 -0.39
C THR A 20 7.48 -4.76 -0.30
N VAL A 21 8.56 -4.38 -0.98
CA VAL A 21 9.01 -2.98 -1.04
C VAL A 21 8.03 -2.19 -1.90
N HIS A 22 7.42 -1.17 -1.30
CA HIS A 22 6.62 -0.17 -1.97
C HIS A 22 7.40 1.15 -2.04
N HIS A 23 7.53 1.72 -3.22
CA HIS A 23 8.18 3.02 -3.39
C HIS A 23 7.12 4.10 -3.19
N LEU A 24 7.26 4.91 -2.12
CA LEU A 24 6.28 5.93 -1.78
C LEU A 24 6.22 7.04 -2.84
N ILE A 25 7.35 7.26 -3.52
CA ILE A 25 7.40 8.01 -4.78
C ILE A 25 7.70 7.00 -5.89
N PRO A 26 6.85 6.92 -6.94
CA PRO A 26 7.09 5.99 -8.04
C PRO A 26 8.48 6.17 -8.66
N ARG A 27 9.15 5.05 -9.00
CA ARG A 27 10.48 5.08 -9.64
C ARG A 27 10.50 5.93 -10.91
N GLU A 28 9.45 5.83 -11.71
CA GLU A 28 9.24 6.62 -12.94
C GLU A 28 9.13 8.14 -12.72
N LYS A 29 8.97 8.58 -11.46
CA LYS A 29 8.96 9.98 -11.04
C LYS A 29 10.22 10.37 -10.27
N GLY A 30 11.30 9.59 -10.40
CA GLY A 30 12.58 9.83 -9.71
C GLY A 30 12.67 9.21 -8.31
N GLY A 31 11.72 8.38 -7.91
CA GLY A 31 11.64 7.80 -6.57
C GLY A 31 12.62 6.67 -6.25
N SER A 32 13.56 6.35 -7.13
CA SER A 32 14.45 5.18 -6.99
C SER A 32 15.37 5.24 -5.77
N LEU A 33 15.72 6.44 -5.28
CA LEU A 33 16.52 6.69 -4.07
C LEU A 33 15.70 7.30 -2.94
N LEU A 34 14.37 7.36 -3.09
CA LEU A 34 13.46 8.00 -2.15
C LEU A 34 12.87 6.96 -1.19
N PRO A 35 12.24 7.41 -0.07
CA PRO A 35 11.76 6.51 0.96
C PRO A 35 10.86 5.39 0.42
N THR A 36 11.13 4.18 0.88
CA THR A 36 10.32 2.99 0.60
C THR A 36 9.67 2.50 1.87
N ALA A 37 8.62 1.69 1.73
CA ALA A 37 7.94 1.04 2.85
C ALA A 37 7.75 -0.46 2.60
N LEU A 38 7.88 -1.26 3.65
CA LEU A 38 7.60 -2.69 3.68
C LEU A 38 6.10 -2.92 3.89
N LEU A 39 5.41 -3.22 2.79
CA LEU A 39 3.96 -3.41 2.79
C LEU A 39 3.60 -4.86 2.48
N CYS A 40 2.62 -5.39 3.19
CA CYS A 40 2.05 -6.68 2.80
C CYS A 40 1.33 -6.58 1.44
N LYS A 41 1.21 -7.72 0.76
CA LYS A 41 0.59 -7.81 -0.58
C LYS A 41 -0.82 -7.21 -0.63
N ALA A 42 -1.62 -7.39 0.42
CA ALA A 42 -2.96 -6.83 0.50
C ALA A 42 -2.94 -5.29 0.49
N CYS A 43 -2.12 -4.67 1.34
CA CYS A 43 -2.00 -3.21 1.41
C CYS A 43 -1.39 -2.62 0.14
N HIS A 44 -0.33 -3.24 -0.38
CA HIS A 44 0.31 -2.79 -1.61
C HIS A 44 -0.68 -2.77 -2.78
N ARG A 45 -1.42 -3.87 -2.98
CA ARG A 45 -2.43 -3.94 -4.05
C ARG A 45 -3.60 -2.98 -3.80
N GLN A 46 -3.99 -2.73 -2.55
CA GLN A 46 -5.06 -1.78 -2.23
C GLN A 46 -4.69 -0.34 -2.61
N ILE A 47 -3.45 0.10 -2.36
CA ILE A 47 -2.98 1.43 -2.77
C ILE A 47 -3.18 1.61 -4.28
N HIS A 48 -2.71 0.64 -5.09
CA HIS A 48 -2.85 0.69 -6.54
C HIS A 48 -4.28 0.40 -7.06
N ALA A 49 -5.16 -0.13 -6.22
CA ALA A 49 -6.59 -0.21 -6.53
C ALA A 49 -7.28 1.15 -6.35
N LEU A 50 -6.82 1.98 -5.42
CA LEU A 50 -7.39 3.30 -5.14
C LEU A 50 -6.80 4.41 -6.00
N TYR A 51 -5.48 4.36 -6.23
CA TYR A 51 -4.70 5.43 -6.82
C TYR A 51 -3.75 4.91 -7.91
N THR A 52 -3.59 5.69 -8.98
CA THR A 52 -2.48 5.48 -9.93
C THR A 52 -1.17 6.04 -9.35
N ASN A 53 -0.03 5.67 -9.91
CA ASN A 53 1.27 6.24 -9.52
C ASN A 53 1.28 7.78 -9.61
N SER A 54 0.71 8.33 -10.68
CA SER A 54 0.56 9.78 -10.83
C SER A 54 -0.35 10.39 -9.77
N ASP A 55 -1.42 9.70 -9.36
CA ASP A 55 -2.30 10.21 -8.29
C ASP A 55 -1.56 10.29 -6.95
N LEU A 56 -0.71 9.30 -6.64
CA LEU A 56 0.05 9.31 -5.38
C LEU A 56 0.92 10.57 -5.27
N VAL A 57 1.57 10.97 -6.36
CA VAL A 57 2.39 12.18 -6.39
C VAL A 57 1.53 13.45 -6.35
N VAL A 58 0.51 13.54 -7.21
CA VAL A 58 -0.34 14.73 -7.32
C VAL A 58 -1.12 15.02 -6.04
N LEU A 59 -1.55 13.97 -5.32
CA LEU A 59 -2.30 14.10 -4.07
C LEU A 59 -1.40 14.17 -2.83
N GLY A 60 -0.06 14.15 -2.99
CA GLY A 60 0.88 14.18 -1.87
C GLY A 60 0.81 12.95 -0.97
N LEU A 61 0.41 11.79 -1.51
CA LEU A 61 0.33 10.50 -0.82
C LEU A 61 1.67 9.74 -0.87
N THR A 62 2.76 10.46 -0.67
CA THR A 62 4.14 9.98 -0.83
C THR A 62 4.85 9.72 0.50
N THR A 63 4.09 9.63 1.60
CA THR A 63 4.60 9.22 2.92
C THR A 63 3.61 8.26 3.59
N LEU A 64 4.08 7.46 4.57
CA LEU A 64 3.20 6.56 5.33
C LEU A 64 2.14 7.33 6.13
N GLU A 65 2.48 8.48 6.70
CA GLU A 65 1.56 9.33 7.45
C GLU A 65 0.44 9.84 6.55
N ARG A 66 0.79 10.28 5.33
CA ARG A 66 -0.18 10.74 4.34
C ARG A 66 -1.08 9.61 3.86
N LEU A 67 -0.51 8.43 3.59
CA LEU A 67 -1.30 7.24 3.25
C LEU A 67 -2.25 6.84 4.39
N ARG A 68 -1.80 6.84 5.64
CA ARG A 68 -2.64 6.51 6.81
C ARG A 68 -3.74 7.54 7.06
N SER A 69 -3.50 8.81 6.72
CA SER A 69 -4.45 9.90 6.92
C SER A 69 -5.47 10.04 5.77
N ASP A 70 -5.20 9.43 4.61
CA ASP A 70 -6.14 9.44 3.48
C ASP A 70 -7.45 8.72 3.85
N PRO A 71 -8.63 9.34 3.65
CA PRO A 71 -9.91 8.75 4.08
C PRO A 71 -10.20 7.37 3.48
N GLN A 72 -9.85 7.13 2.21
CA GLN A 72 -10.11 5.84 1.55
C GLN A 72 -9.18 4.75 2.09
N ILE A 73 -7.90 5.08 2.28
CA ILE A 73 -6.94 4.14 2.87
C ILE A 73 -7.27 3.91 4.36
N ALA A 74 -7.56 4.94 5.14
CA ALA A 74 -7.89 4.83 6.56
C ALA A 74 -9.11 3.94 6.80
N ALA A 75 -10.15 4.06 5.97
CA ALA A 75 -11.33 3.19 6.02
C ALA A 75 -10.95 1.73 5.76
N TYR A 76 -10.10 1.48 4.76
CA TYR A 76 -9.57 0.15 4.51
C TYR A 76 -8.71 -0.38 5.67
N LEU A 77 -7.84 0.46 6.25
CA LEU A 77 -6.97 0.08 7.37
C LEU A 77 -7.77 -0.37 8.59
N LYS A 78 -8.82 0.37 8.95
CA LYS A 78 -9.73 -0.02 10.05
C LYS A 78 -10.32 -1.42 9.87
N TRP A 79 -10.62 -1.80 8.64
CA TRP A 79 -11.20 -3.11 8.33
C TRP A 79 -10.13 -4.20 8.22
N ILE A 80 -9.03 -3.97 7.49
CA ILE A 80 -8.00 -4.99 7.23
C ILE A 80 -7.25 -5.38 8.50
N MET A 81 -7.09 -4.45 9.45
CA MET A 81 -6.44 -4.71 10.74
C MET A 81 -7.17 -5.77 11.58
N ARG A 82 -8.46 -5.97 11.33
CA ARG A 82 -9.29 -7.00 12.00
C ARG A 82 -9.23 -8.37 11.33
N GLN A 83 -8.56 -8.47 10.17
CA GLN A 83 -8.44 -9.71 9.41
C GLN A 83 -7.15 -10.43 9.77
N ALA A 84 -7.18 -11.77 9.70
CA ALA A 84 -6.00 -12.59 9.96
C ALA A 84 -4.78 -12.15 9.12
N PRO A 85 -3.56 -12.20 9.67
CA PRO A 85 -2.35 -12.02 8.88
C PRO A 85 -2.35 -12.99 7.68
N GLY A 86 -2.09 -12.47 6.49
CA GLY A 86 -2.11 -13.24 5.24
C GLY A 86 -3.43 -13.16 4.47
N SER A 87 -4.51 -12.63 5.05
CA SER A 87 -5.76 -12.43 4.31
C SER A 87 -5.55 -11.54 3.08
N GLU A 88 -5.89 -12.07 1.90
CA GLU A 88 -5.87 -11.39 0.61
C GLU A 88 -7.30 -11.11 0.13
N PRO A 89 -7.88 -9.95 0.47
CA PRO A 89 -9.22 -9.62 0.00
C PRO A 89 -9.31 -9.43 -1.51
N LYS A 90 -10.50 -9.67 -2.05
CA LYS A 90 -10.84 -9.25 -3.41
C LYS A 90 -10.83 -7.73 -3.49
N LEU A 91 -10.05 -7.20 -4.42
CA LEU A 91 -9.87 -5.77 -4.63
C LEU A 91 -10.73 -5.29 -5.78
N ARG A 92 -11.36 -4.13 -5.60
CA ARG A 92 -12.07 -3.42 -6.66
C ARG A 92 -11.34 -2.11 -6.93
N LYS A 93 -11.00 -1.87 -8.21
CA LYS A 93 -10.39 -0.61 -8.63
C LYS A 93 -11.37 0.55 -8.47
N SER A 94 -10.88 1.68 -7.96
CA SER A 94 -11.65 2.91 -7.83
C SER A 94 -12.04 3.46 -9.21
N LYS A 95 -13.07 4.31 -9.26
CA LYS A 95 -13.45 5.01 -10.50
C LYS A 95 -12.26 5.78 -11.08
N ARG A 96 -11.48 6.44 -10.21
CA ARG A 96 -10.26 7.19 -10.54
C ARG A 96 -9.23 6.35 -11.31
N VAL A 97 -8.94 5.14 -10.83
CA VAL A 97 -8.00 4.24 -11.52
C VAL A 97 -8.58 3.71 -12.83
N ARG A 98 -9.88 3.39 -12.86
CA ARG A 98 -10.54 2.89 -14.07
C ARG A 98 -10.64 3.91 -15.20
N SER A 99 -10.83 5.19 -14.87
CA SER A 99 -11.00 6.25 -15.87
C SER A 99 -9.68 6.72 -16.51
N LYS A 100 -8.54 6.40 -15.89
CA LYS A 100 -7.20 6.79 -16.34
C LYS A 100 -6.45 5.65 -17.04
N ARG A 101 -7.16 4.57 -17.40
CA ARG A 101 -6.59 3.40 -18.07
C ARG A 101 -6.88 3.44 -19.55
#